data_AF-A0A7L8D371-F1
#
_entry.id   AF-A0A7L8D371-F1
#
_cell.length_a   1.000
_cell.length_b   1.000
_cell.length_c   1.000
_cell.angle_alpha   90.00
_cell.angle_beta   90.00
_cell.angle_gamma   90.00
#
_symmetry.space_group_name_H-M   'P 1'
#
loop_
_entity.id
_entity.type
_entity.pdbx_description
1 polymer ?
#
loop_
_entity_poly.entity_id
_entity_poly.type
_entity_poly.pdbx_seq_one_letter_code
_entity_poly.pdbx_strand_id
1 'polypeptide(L)'
;MQQTLLLLLDVVTKSRLGENAHGRESAIAKLKIDRDSFLQKQREIMEPLVARLMAGEDAVTVLDALRDTVKSLGVRRPSRLGDPSKEAALVEQIAQIAARLPRTDLIPGLTVFQAKGQEWSRVGVVLSSAQVAMLEGGLQQDFEDHCIIYVAVTRAKWLCGRLGDDRPLDLAGLEDEL
;
A
#
# COMPACT_ATOMS: atom_id res chain seq x y z
N MET A 1 -7.00 -13.64 -3.20
CA MET A 1 -6.00 -12.94 -4.04
C MET A 1 -5.52 -11.65 -3.42
N GLN A 2 -6.41 -10.72 -3.04
CA GLN A 2 -6.00 -9.44 -2.42
C GLN A 2 -5.00 -9.60 -1.26
N GLN A 3 -5.29 -10.50 -0.32
CA GLN A 3 -4.40 -10.75 0.83
C GLN A 3 -3.03 -11.30 0.42
N THR A 4 -2.97 -12.09 -0.65
CA THR A 4 -1.73 -12.63 -1.19
C THR A 4 -0.87 -11.54 -1.83
N LEU A 5 -1.49 -10.60 -2.56
CA LEU A 5 -0.81 -9.45 -3.14
C LEU A 5 -0.20 -8.56 -2.04
N LEU A 6 -0.91 -8.38 -0.91
CA LEU A 6 -0.37 -7.67 0.26
C LEU A 6 0.92 -8.32 0.81
N LEU A 7 1.05 -9.65 0.77
CA LEU A 7 2.28 -10.31 1.21
C LEU A 7 3.46 -10.05 0.27
N LEU A 8 3.21 -9.91 -1.04
CA LEU A 8 4.22 -9.49 -2.01
C LEU A 8 4.60 -8.01 -1.79
N LEU A 9 3.61 -7.14 -1.61
CA LEU A 9 3.82 -5.74 -1.28
C LEU A 9 4.64 -5.57 0.00
N ASP A 10 4.42 -6.42 1.02
CA ASP A 10 5.19 -6.41 2.26
C ASP A 10 6.68 -6.64 2.04
N VAL A 11 7.06 -7.59 1.18
CA VAL A 11 8.46 -7.84 0.85
C VAL A 11 9.10 -6.63 0.16
N VAL A 12 8.37 -6.01 -0.76
CA VAL A 12 8.83 -4.82 -1.47
C VAL A 12 8.97 -3.62 -0.51
N THR A 13 7.95 -3.38 0.32
CA THR A 13 7.91 -2.28 1.29
C THR A 13 9.04 -2.43 2.31
N LYS A 14 9.24 -3.63 2.85
CA LYS A 14 10.29 -3.90 3.83
C LYS A 14 11.69 -3.76 3.25
N SER A 15 11.89 -4.20 2.01
CA SER A 15 13.17 -4.05 1.31
C SER A 15 13.50 -2.59 0.96
N ARG A 16 12.50 -1.81 0.54
CA ARG A 16 12.71 -0.43 0.06
C ARG A 16 12.63 0.63 1.15
N LEU A 17 11.78 0.42 2.15
CA LEU A 17 11.43 1.42 3.17
C LEU A 17 11.78 0.96 4.59
N GLY A 18 12.20 -0.29 4.79
CA GLY A 18 12.51 -0.84 6.11
C GLY A 18 11.29 -1.18 6.97
N GLU A 19 10.08 -0.91 6.48
CA GLU A 19 8.81 -1.05 7.20
C GLU A 19 7.94 -2.17 6.62
N ASN A 20 7.08 -2.76 7.47
CA ASN A 20 6.10 -3.73 6.98
C ASN A 20 4.97 -3.02 6.22
N ALA A 21 4.39 -3.68 5.22
CA ALA A 21 3.22 -3.17 4.53
C ALA A 21 2.00 -3.10 5.47
N HIS A 22 1.17 -2.09 5.24
CA HIS A 22 -0.12 -1.99 5.92
C HIS A 22 -1.01 -3.19 5.57
N GLY A 23 -1.77 -3.69 6.54
CA GLY A 23 -2.64 -4.84 6.36
C GLY A 23 -1.93 -6.21 6.35
N ARG A 24 -0.61 -6.28 6.56
CA ARG A 24 0.14 -7.54 6.62
C ARG A 24 -0.42 -8.53 7.65
N GLU A 25 -0.65 -8.09 8.88
CA GLU A 25 -1.17 -8.97 9.94
C GLU A 25 -2.58 -9.48 9.59
N SER A 26 -3.43 -8.61 9.04
CA SER A 26 -4.75 -8.98 8.53
C SER A 26 -4.67 -10.01 7.40
N ALA A 27 -3.67 -9.88 6.51
CA ALA A 27 -3.44 -10.84 5.44
C ALA A 27 -3.01 -12.21 5.95
N ILE A 28 -2.07 -12.27 6.89
CA ILE A 28 -1.62 -13.52 7.54
C ILE A 28 -2.81 -14.20 8.23
N ALA A 29 -3.60 -13.45 9.00
CA ALA A 29 -4.75 -13.96 9.72
C ALA A 29 -5.84 -14.49 8.76
N LYS A 30 -6.21 -13.72 7.72
CA LYS A 30 -7.23 -14.11 6.74
C LYS A 30 -6.81 -15.32 5.90
N LEU A 31 -5.52 -15.43 5.58
CA LEU A 31 -4.96 -16.58 4.85
C LEU A 31 -4.71 -17.79 5.76
N LYS A 32 -4.86 -17.64 7.09
CA LYS A 32 -4.61 -18.68 8.10
C LYS A 32 -3.21 -19.28 7.99
N ILE A 33 -2.23 -18.44 7.66
CA ILE A 33 -0.83 -18.84 7.53
C ILE A 33 -0.21 -18.89 8.94
N ASP A 34 0.60 -19.93 9.20
CA ASP A 34 1.42 -19.96 10.40
C ASP A 34 2.42 -18.80 10.40
N ARG A 35 2.33 -17.94 11.41
CA ARG A 35 3.07 -16.67 11.45
C ARG A 35 4.57 -16.89 11.47
N ASP A 36 5.05 -17.77 12.34
CA ASP A 36 6.49 -17.93 12.57
C ASP A 36 7.16 -18.61 11.36
N SER A 37 6.53 -19.64 10.81
CA SER A 37 6.96 -20.27 9.55
C SER A 37 6.94 -19.29 8.38
N PHE A 38 5.92 -18.43 8.29
CA PHE A 38 5.85 -17.41 7.25
C PHE A 38 6.99 -16.41 7.36
N LEU A 39 7.23 -15.83 8.54
CA LEU A 39 8.27 -14.82 8.72
C LEU A 39 9.66 -15.34 8.35
N GLN A 40 9.91 -16.63 8.57
CA GLN A 40 11.18 -17.28 8.22
C GLN A 40 11.33 -17.49 6.70
N LYS A 41 10.25 -17.81 5.99
CA LYS A 41 10.31 -18.22 4.57
C LYS A 41 9.81 -17.17 3.58
N GLN A 42 9.16 -16.10 4.05
CA GLN A 42 8.49 -15.10 3.22
C GLN A 42 9.44 -14.55 2.16
N ARG A 43 10.63 -14.15 2.58
CA ARG A 43 11.65 -13.59 1.69
C ARG A 43 12.05 -14.60 0.62
N GLU A 44 12.45 -15.79 1.04
CA GLU A 44 12.88 -16.89 0.14
C GLU A 44 11.81 -17.21 -0.92
N ILE A 45 10.55 -17.22 -0.51
CA ILE A 45 9.41 -17.60 -1.36
C ILE A 45 9.01 -16.48 -2.33
N MET A 46 9.10 -15.21 -1.90
CA MET A 46 8.57 -14.06 -2.66
C MET A 46 9.64 -13.28 -3.42
N GLU A 47 10.91 -13.30 -3.00
CA GLU A 47 12.01 -12.64 -3.72
C GLU A 47 12.14 -13.07 -5.19
N PRO A 48 11.96 -14.36 -5.56
CA PRO A 48 11.96 -14.76 -6.96
C PRO A 48 10.89 -14.05 -7.80
N LEU A 49 9.71 -13.76 -7.23
CA LEU A 49 8.66 -13.00 -7.92
C LEU A 49 9.04 -11.54 -8.08
N VAL A 50 9.66 -10.94 -7.05
CA VAL A 50 10.18 -9.56 -7.12
C VAL A 50 11.28 -9.45 -8.18
N ALA A 51 12.19 -10.42 -8.25
CA ALA A 51 13.25 -10.47 -9.26
C ALA A 51 12.68 -10.57 -10.68
N ARG A 52 11.64 -11.39 -10.87
CA ARG A 52 10.93 -11.51 -12.16
C ARG A 52 10.26 -10.20 -12.58
N LEU A 53 9.61 -9.49 -11.65
CA LEU A 53 9.06 -8.15 -11.91
C LEU A 53 10.15 -7.14 -12.29
N MET A 54 11.30 -7.15 -11.59
CA MET A 54 12.43 -6.29 -11.94
C MET A 54 13.04 -6.62 -13.31
N ALA A 55 12.98 -7.88 -13.73
CA ALA A 55 13.41 -8.31 -15.07
C ALA A 55 12.42 -7.93 -16.18
N GLY A 56 11.29 -7.28 -15.83
CA GLY A 56 10.27 -6.84 -16.79
C GLY A 56 9.31 -7.94 -17.22
N GLU A 57 9.16 -9.01 -16.44
CA GLU A 57 8.13 -10.01 -16.72
C GLU A 57 6.72 -9.41 -16.61
N ASP A 58 5.84 -9.86 -17.49
CA ASP A 58 4.44 -9.42 -17.55
C ASP A 58 3.68 -9.67 -16.23
N ALA A 59 2.87 -8.68 -15.83
CA ALA A 59 2.15 -8.68 -14.57
C ALA A 59 1.11 -9.80 -14.47
N VAL A 60 0.49 -10.23 -15.57
CA VAL A 60 -0.46 -11.36 -15.59
C VAL A 60 0.28 -12.66 -15.27
N THR A 61 1.46 -12.82 -15.86
CA THR A 61 2.33 -13.99 -15.63
C THR A 61 2.79 -14.06 -14.18
N VAL A 62 3.21 -12.93 -13.61
CA VAL A 62 3.60 -12.87 -12.19
C VAL A 62 2.40 -13.10 -11.26
N LEU A 63 1.21 -12.60 -11.60
CA LEU A 63 -0.01 -12.86 -10.83
C LEU A 63 -0.34 -14.37 -10.76
N ASP A 64 -0.18 -15.09 -11.87
CA ASP A 64 -0.41 -16.53 -11.90
C ASP A 64 0.67 -17.29 -11.11
N ALA A 65 1.94 -16.88 -11.24
CA ALA A 65 3.03 -17.42 -10.45
C ALA A 65 2.82 -17.17 -8.95
N LEU A 66 2.34 -15.99 -8.56
CA LEU A 66 2.01 -15.64 -7.18
C LEU A 66 0.91 -16.57 -6.61
N ARG A 67 -0.08 -16.95 -7.42
CA ARG A 67 -1.10 -17.96 -7.03
C ARG A 67 -0.47 -19.31 -6.72
N ASP A 68 0.54 -19.71 -7.47
CA ASP A 68 1.23 -20.98 -7.25
C ASP A 68 2.20 -20.93 -6.08
N THR A 69 2.92 -19.82 -5.94
CA THR A 69 3.85 -19.58 -4.83
C THR A 69 3.16 -19.70 -3.47
N VAL A 70 1.95 -19.18 -3.30
CA VAL A 70 1.25 -19.30 -1.99
C VAL A 70 0.87 -20.72 -1.58
N LYS A 71 0.89 -21.70 -2.51
CA LYS A 71 0.75 -23.12 -2.13
C LYS A 71 1.88 -23.57 -1.21
N SER A 72 3.10 -23.05 -1.42
CA SER A 72 4.26 -23.35 -0.58
C SER A 72 4.12 -22.84 0.85
N LEU A 73 3.21 -21.88 1.08
CA LEU A 73 2.84 -21.36 2.39
C LEU A 73 1.73 -22.16 3.08
N GLY A 74 1.33 -23.31 2.52
CA GLY A 74 0.25 -24.13 3.05
C GLY A 74 -1.16 -23.59 2.75
N VAL A 75 -1.27 -22.55 1.93
CA VAL A 75 -2.55 -21.94 1.55
C VAL A 75 -3.07 -22.61 0.27
N ARG A 76 -4.38 -22.84 0.20
CA ARG A 76 -5.02 -23.30 -1.04
C ARG A 76 -4.78 -22.26 -2.16
N ARG A 77 -4.40 -22.74 -3.35
CA ARG A 77 -4.29 -21.90 -4.56
C ARG A 77 -5.54 -21.03 -4.70
N PRO A 78 -5.44 -19.71 -4.67
CA PRO A 78 -6.58 -18.86 -4.91
C PRO A 78 -7.07 -19.07 -6.36
N SER A 79 -8.39 -19.22 -6.53
CA SER A 79 -8.99 -19.26 -7.86
C SER A 79 -8.88 -17.89 -8.53
N ARG A 80 -8.94 -17.88 -9.86
CA ARG A 80 -9.22 -16.65 -10.61
C ARG A 80 -10.58 -16.11 -10.17
N LEU A 81 -10.70 -14.80 -10.04
CA LEU A 81 -11.98 -14.16 -9.76
C LEU A 81 -12.86 -14.32 -11.00
N GLY A 82 -14.14 -14.59 -10.79
CA GLY A 82 -15.12 -14.73 -11.88
C GLY A 82 -15.45 -13.39 -12.56
N ASP A 83 -15.10 -12.28 -11.92
CA ASP A 83 -15.28 -10.92 -12.43
C ASP A 83 -13.99 -10.45 -13.13
N PRO A 84 -14.01 -10.25 -14.47
CA PRO A 84 -12.85 -9.78 -15.22
C PRO A 84 -12.30 -8.42 -14.75
N SER A 85 -13.16 -7.52 -14.26
CA SER A 85 -12.74 -6.19 -13.80
C SER A 85 -11.85 -6.29 -12.57
N LYS A 86 -12.20 -7.17 -11.63
CA LYS A 86 -11.41 -7.40 -10.43
C LYS A 86 -10.07 -8.08 -10.72
N GLU A 87 -10.03 -8.97 -11.71
CA GLU A 87 -8.74 -9.52 -12.15
C GLU A 87 -7.87 -8.47 -12.83
N ALA A 88 -8.44 -7.62 -13.68
CA ALA A 88 -7.71 -6.52 -14.29
C ALA A 88 -7.14 -5.57 -13.22
N ALA A 89 -7.90 -5.28 -12.16
CA ALA A 89 -7.42 -4.47 -11.04
C ALA A 89 -6.24 -5.12 -10.30
N LEU A 90 -6.21 -6.45 -10.14
CA LEU A 90 -5.06 -7.15 -9.54
C LEU A 90 -3.81 -7.09 -10.41
N VAL A 91 -3.98 -7.23 -11.73
CA VAL A 91 -2.89 -7.10 -12.70
C VAL A 91 -2.32 -5.68 -12.66
N GLU A 92 -3.19 -4.68 -12.63
CA GLU A 92 -2.81 -3.27 -12.53
C GLU A 92 -2.03 -2.98 -11.23
N GLN A 93 -2.46 -3.53 -10.10
CA GLN A 93 -1.71 -3.41 -8.83
C GLN A 93 -0.30 -4.02 -8.92
N ILE A 94 -0.13 -5.17 -9.58
CA ILE A 94 1.20 -5.76 -9.80
C ILE A 94 2.04 -4.90 -10.74
N ALA A 95 1.46 -4.38 -11.83
CA ALA A 95 2.14 -3.47 -12.73
C ALA A 95 2.61 -2.20 -12.02
N GLN A 96 1.79 -1.66 -11.12
CA GLN A 96 2.13 -0.50 -10.28
C GLN A 96 3.27 -0.79 -9.30
N ILE A 97 3.33 -1.99 -8.72
CA ILE A 97 4.49 -2.42 -7.92
C ILE A 97 5.73 -2.50 -8.82
N ALA A 98 5.63 -3.16 -9.98
CA ALA A 98 6.73 -3.33 -10.93
C ALA A 98 7.34 -1.99 -11.36
N ALA A 99 6.49 -1.00 -11.70
CA ALA A 99 6.91 0.33 -12.10
C ALA A 99 7.69 1.09 -11.00
N ARG A 100 7.45 0.75 -9.72
CA ARG A 100 8.13 1.38 -8.57
C ARG A 100 9.38 0.63 -8.14
N LEU A 101 9.49 -0.67 -8.42
CA LEU A 101 10.65 -1.49 -8.03
C LEU A 101 12.01 -0.93 -8.45
N PRO A 102 12.23 -0.38 -9.66
CA PRO A 102 13.53 0.16 -10.05
C PRO A 102 13.85 1.53 -9.44
N ARG A 103 12.87 2.21 -8.83
CA ARG A 103 13.05 3.55 -8.26
C ARG A 103 13.78 3.50 -6.93
N THR A 104 14.67 4.46 -6.71
CA THR A 104 15.42 4.64 -5.45
C THR A 104 14.91 5.83 -4.62
N ASP A 105 14.01 6.63 -5.20
CA ASP A 105 13.46 7.87 -4.64
C ASP A 105 12.03 7.69 -4.11
N LEU A 106 11.69 6.48 -3.69
CA LEU A 106 10.37 6.18 -3.15
C LEU A 106 10.17 6.84 -1.79
N ILE A 107 9.05 7.53 -1.64
CA ILE A 107 8.59 8.13 -0.37
C ILE A 107 7.44 7.27 0.16
N PRO A 108 7.45 6.88 1.45
CA PRO A 108 6.34 6.14 2.04
C PRO A 108 5.05 6.96 2.00
N GLY A 109 3.99 6.38 1.42
CA GLY A 109 2.63 6.89 1.54
C GLY A 109 1.97 6.28 2.78
N LEU A 110 1.45 7.12 3.68
CA LEU A 110 0.82 6.71 4.92
C LEU A 110 -0.54 7.37 5.05
N THR A 111 -1.51 6.66 5.62
CA THR A 111 -2.76 7.31 6.06
C THR A 111 -2.50 8.16 7.31
N VAL A 112 -3.39 9.12 7.57
CA VAL A 112 -3.31 9.97 8.76
C VAL A 112 -3.31 9.12 10.05
N PHE A 113 -4.09 8.03 10.05
CA PHE A 113 -4.13 7.09 11.17
C PHE A 113 -2.79 6.39 11.40
N GLN A 114 -2.10 5.96 10.33
CA GLN A 114 -0.77 5.37 10.43
C GLN A 114 0.30 6.37 10.90
N ALA A 115 0.14 7.64 10.50
CA ALA A 115 1.09 8.70 10.82
C ALA A 115 0.92 9.26 12.25
N LYS A 116 -0.14 8.88 12.97
CA LYS A 116 -0.46 9.39 14.30
C LYS A 116 0.68 9.09 15.29
N GLY A 117 1.12 10.11 16.03
CA GLY A 117 2.20 9.99 17.02
C GLY A 117 3.61 9.90 16.42
N GLN A 118 3.74 10.01 15.10
CA GLN A 118 5.01 10.06 14.40
C GLN A 118 5.26 11.46 13.82
N GLU A 119 6.52 11.76 13.52
CA GLU A 119 6.94 13.04 12.93
C GLU A 119 8.13 12.86 11.99
N TRP A 120 8.13 13.61 10.89
CA TRP A 120 9.20 13.59 9.88
C TRP A 120 9.74 14.98 9.62
N SER A 121 10.99 15.08 9.16
CA SER A 121 11.60 16.36 8.80
C SER A 121 10.77 17.14 7.76
N ARG A 122 10.22 16.43 6.78
CA ARG A 122 9.42 16.99 5.68
C ARG A 122 8.26 16.05 5.40
N VAL A 123 7.06 16.59 5.18
CA VAL A 123 5.85 15.82 4.84
C VAL A 123 5.16 16.46 3.65
N GLY A 124 4.72 15.61 2.73
CA GLY A 124 3.80 15.98 1.67
C GLY A 124 2.42 15.43 1.97
N VAL A 125 1.39 16.28 1.98
CA VAL A 125 -0.01 15.87 2.22
C VAL A 125 -0.80 15.89 0.93
N VAL A 126 -1.56 14.84 0.66
CA VAL A 126 -2.57 14.84 -0.41
C VAL A 126 -3.90 15.16 0.25
N LEU A 127 -4.59 16.19 -0.25
CA LEU A 127 -5.89 16.63 0.26
C LEU A 127 -6.89 16.68 -0.90
N SER A 128 -8.13 16.27 -0.65
CA SER A 128 -9.24 16.49 -1.58
C SER A 128 -9.58 17.97 -1.70
N SER A 129 -10.30 18.37 -2.75
CA SER A 129 -10.73 19.77 -2.91
C SER A 129 -11.57 20.28 -1.73
N ALA A 130 -12.40 19.41 -1.15
CA ALA A 130 -13.19 19.73 0.04
C ALA A 130 -12.29 19.97 1.26
N GLN A 131 -11.28 19.13 1.48
CA GLN A 131 -10.32 19.28 2.59
C GLN A 131 -9.45 20.53 2.42
N VAL A 132 -9.10 20.90 1.19
CA VAL A 132 -8.41 22.17 0.91
C VAL A 132 -9.30 23.35 1.31
N ALA A 133 -10.56 23.37 0.87
CA ALA A 133 -11.50 24.43 1.23
C ALA A 133 -11.75 24.52 2.75
N MET A 134 -11.80 23.38 3.46
CA MET A 134 -11.86 23.34 4.92
C MET A 134 -10.62 23.97 5.56
N LEU A 135 -9.43 23.66 5.05
CA LEU A 135 -8.17 24.22 5.55
C LEU A 135 -8.10 25.74 5.32
N GLU A 136 -8.55 26.23 4.16
CA GLU A 136 -8.64 27.66 3.82
C GLU A 136 -9.65 28.41 4.71
N GLY A 137 -10.78 27.76 5.05
CA GLY A 137 -11.80 28.31 5.94
C GLY A 137 -11.41 28.32 7.43
N GLY A 138 -10.34 27.62 7.79
CA GLY A 138 -9.89 27.46 9.16
C GLY A 138 -10.43 26.18 9.81
N LEU A 139 -9.53 25.45 10.48
CA LEU A 139 -9.86 24.20 11.15
C LEU A 139 -10.51 24.45 12.53
N GLN A 140 -11.41 23.55 12.91
CA GLN A 140 -12.22 23.62 14.13
C GLN A 140 -12.24 22.23 14.76
N GLN A 141 -11.96 22.15 16.07
CA GLN A 141 -11.75 20.88 16.75
C GLN A 141 -13.02 20.01 16.86
N ASP A 142 -14.20 20.61 16.77
CA ASP A 142 -15.48 19.91 16.90
C ASP A 142 -15.82 19.03 15.67
N PHE A 143 -15.05 19.15 14.58
CA PHE A 143 -15.23 18.39 13.35
C PHE A 143 -14.10 17.36 13.19
N GLU A 144 -14.48 16.10 13.00
CA GLU A 144 -13.52 14.99 12.85
C GLU A 144 -12.60 15.18 11.64
N ASP A 145 -13.15 15.57 10.48
CA ASP A 145 -12.38 15.83 9.27
C ASP A 145 -11.33 16.94 9.48
N HIS A 146 -11.65 17.95 10.27
CA HIS A 146 -10.72 19.03 10.60
C HIS A 146 -9.56 18.50 11.47
N CYS A 147 -9.86 17.58 12.40
CA CYS A 147 -8.83 16.90 13.19
C CYS A 147 -7.92 16.03 12.32
N ILE A 148 -8.47 15.33 11.31
CA ILE A 148 -7.70 14.53 10.36
C ILE A 148 -6.73 15.43 9.57
N ILE A 149 -7.21 16.55 9.03
CA ILE A 149 -6.36 17.52 8.30
C ILE A 149 -5.29 18.07 9.24
N TYR A 150 -5.66 18.47 10.46
CA TYR A 150 -4.73 18.98 11.46
C TYR A 150 -3.61 17.96 11.77
N VAL A 151 -3.96 16.70 12.01
CA VAL A 151 -2.95 15.65 12.24
C VAL A 151 -2.04 15.53 11.03
N ALA A 152 -2.58 15.45 9.81
CA ALA A 152 -1.80 15.32 8.58
C ALA A 152 -0.74 16.42 8.43
N VAL A 153 -1.15 17.70 8.57
CA VAL A 153 -0.24 18.85 8.35
C VAL A 153 0.76 19.05 9.49
N THR A 154 0.44 18.57 10.70
CA THR A 154 1.32 18.69 11.88
C THR A 154 2.32 17.53 12.03
N ARG A 155 2.36 16.58 11.10
CA ARG A 155 3.40 15.52 11.12
C ARG A 155 4.77 16.04 10.68
N ALA A 156 4.86 17.21 10.06
CA ALA A 156 6.12 17.80 9.60
C ALA A 156 6.80 18.61 10.70
N LYS A 157 8.10 18.34 10.93
CA LYS A 157 8.93 19.14 11.85
C LYS A 157 9.35 20.48 11.24
N TRP A 158 9.66 20.50 9.95
CA TRP A 158 10.24 21.68 9.29
C TRP A 158 9.43 22.15 8.08
N LEU A 159 8.98 21.23 7.23
CA LEU A 159 8.27 21.60 6.00
C LEU A 159 7.10 20.67 5.73
N CYS A 160 5.91 21.25 5.68
CA CYS A 160 4.71 20.61 5.15
C CYS A 160 4.36 21.25 3.79
N GLY A 161 4.11 20.42 2.78
CA GLY A 161 3.64 20.87 1.47
C GLY A 161 2.47 20.03 0.99
N ARG A 162 1.64 20.57 0.09
CA ARG A 162 0.61 19.78 -0.59
C ARG A 162 1.23 19.02 -1.76
N LEU A 163 0.93 17.74 -1.87
CA LEU A 163 1.23 16.91 -3.02
C LEU A 163 -0.02 16.81 -3.90
N GLY A 164 0.13 17.15 -5.17
CA GLY A 164 -0.90 17.04 -6.17
C GLY A 164 -0.49 17.76 -7.45
N ASP A 165 -1.03 17.32 -8.58
CA ASP A 165 -1.14 18.18 -9.76
C ASP A 165 -2.29 19.18 -9.54
N ASP A 166 -2.43 20.17 -10.43
CA ASP A 166 -3.63 21.05 -10.50
C ASP A 166 -4.93 20.28 -10.81
N ARG A 167 -4.87 18.94 -10.95
CA ARG A 167 -6.02 18.05 -11.06
C ARG A 167 -6.32 17.42 -9.69
N PRO A 168 -7.56 17.49 -9.20
CA PRO A 168 -7.93 16.89 -7.92
C PRO A 168 -7.69 15.38 -7.97
N LEU A 169 -6.94 14.85 -7.00
CA LEU A 169 -6.83 13.42 -6.76
C LEU A 169 -8.15 12.96 -6.13
N ASP A 170 -8.92 12.18 -6.87
CA ASP A 170 -10.14 11.55 -6.37
C ASP A 170 -9.77 10.40 -5.44
N LEU A 171 -9.69 10.71 -4.14
CA LEU A 171 -9.37 9.76 -3.07
C LEU A 171 -10.59 8.95 -2.60
N ALA A 172 -11.77 9.16 -3.19
CA ALA A 172 -13.03 8.56 -2.73
C ALA A 172 -13.07 7.02 -2.77
N GLY A 173 -12.09 6.37 -3.42
CA GLY A 173 -11.99 4.90 -3.48
C GLY A 173 -11.14 4.24 -2.38
N LEU A 174 -10.54 5.01 -1.47
CA LEU A 174 -9.63 4.47 -0.44
C LEU A 174 -10.26 4.35 0.96
N GLU A 175 -11.48 4.85 1.15
CA GLU A 175 -12.16 4.90 2.45
C GLU A 175 -12.93 3.60 2.78
N ASP A 176 -13.18 2.74 1.78
CA ASP A 176 -14.07 1.55 1.90
C ASP A 176 -13.36 0.21 2.23
N GLU A 177 -12.05 0.18 2.47
CA GLU A 177 -11.32 -1.07 2.81
C GLU A 177 -10.62 -1.06 4.20
N LEU A 178 -11.18 -0.37 5.20
CA LEU A 178 -10.77 -0.50 6.61
C LEU A 178 -11.59 -1.55 7.35
#